data_AF-A0A1D7NKD9-F1
#
_entry.id   AF-A0A1D7NKD9-F1
#
_cell.length_a   1.000
_cell.length_b   1.000
_cell.length_c   1.000
_cell.angle_alpha   90.00
_cell.angle_beta   90.00
_cell.angle_gamma   90.00
#
_symmetry.space_group_name_H-M   'P 1'
#
loop_
_entity.id
_entity.type
_entity.pdbx_description
1 polymer ?
#
loop_
_entity_poly.entity_id
_entity_poly.type
_entity_poly.pdbx_seq_one_letter_code
_entity_poly.pdbx_strand_id
1 'polypeptide(L)'
;MMTEDKSTQTPRWVRKLLIPALIGGTVGFAASSAMMRFIDSDAVGGLGASASIAALVGVLYCVIALGILFGAARPRLGAKFLNVEDADELLEQKKMLTLSGASMLLWGISLLALALAAPDGPLPQTAALVIGVCGLVIGIGLSVLVYRHSDELMAAVNLEAGALSYGIVSLVVGMWAMLAHLGYAAAPAPLDLLSLLYVLVLLASFIAVGRRGMLTIR
;
A
#
# COMPACT_ATOMS: atom_id res chain seq x y z
N MET A 1 -18.29 40.30 33.54
CA MET A 1 -18.00 40.16 32.10
C MET A 1 -17.35 38.79 31.91
N MET A 2 -18.16 37.76 31.64
CA MET A 2 -17.64 36.43 31.30
C MET A 2 -17.36 36.42 29.81
N THR A 3 -16.09 36.39 29.43
CA THR A 3 -15.68 36.01 28.09
C THR A 3 -15.87 34.51 27.96
N GLU A 4 -17.00 34.10 27.37
CA GLU A 4 -17.15 32.74 26.84
C GLU A 4 -16.05 32.52 25.80
N ASP A 5 -15.06 31.71 26.18
CA ASP A 5 -14.04 31.21 25.29
C ASP A 5 -14.73 30.21 24.34
N LYS A 6 -15.23 30.69 23.20
CA LYS A 6 -15.68 29.84 22.09
C LYS A 6 -14.44 29.13 21.53
N SER A 7 -13.99 28.09 22.23
CA SER A 7 -13.05 27.12 21.69
C SER A 7 -13.60 26.68 20.35
N THR A 8 -12.88 27.01 19.29
CA THR A 8 -13.30 26.73 17.92
C THR A 8 -13.15 25.22 17.72
N GLN A 9 -14.19 24.47 18.09
CA GLN A 9 -14.17 23.01 17.96
C GLN A 9 -14.00 22.68 16.48
N THR A 10 -12.84 22.11 16.14
CA THR A 10 -12.53 21.73 14.78
C THR A 10 -13.58 20.73 14.29
N PRO A 11 -14.16 20.90 13.09
CA PRO A 11 -15.21 20.02 12.60
C PRO A 11 -14.73 18.56 12.57
N ARG A 12 -15.60 17.61 12.94
CA ARG A 12 -15.24 16.18 13.00
C ARG A 12 -14.71 15.64 11.67
N TRP A 13 -15.26 16.09 10.54
CA TRP A 13 -14.79 15.69 9.21
C TRP A 13 -13.35 16.18 8.91
N VAL A 14 -12.99 17.37 9.40
CA VAL A 14 -11.61 17.88 9.31
C VAL A 14 -10.68 16.98 10.10
N ARG A 15 -11.06 16.62 11.34
CA ARG A 15 -10.23 15.78 12.21
C ARG A 15 -10.12 14.33 11.74
N LYS A 16 -11.21 13.72 11.27
CA LYS A 16 -11.27 12.28 10.93
C LYS A 16 -10.92 11.97 9.47
N LEU A 17 -11.01 12.94 8.54
CA LEU A 17 -10.64 12.73 7.13
C LEU A 17 -9.52 13.66 6.67
N LEU A 18 -9.70 14.98 6.80
CA LEU A 18 -8.77 15.93 6.18
C LEU A 18 -7.37 15.84 6.80
N ILE A 19 -7.27 15.77 8.12
CA ILE A 19 -5.97 15.67 8.81
C ILE A 19 -5.24 14.37 8.43
N PRO A 20 -5.83 13.16 8.55
CA PRO A 20 -5.18 11.93 8.10
C PRO A 20 -4.81 11.95 6.61
N ALA A 21 -5.67 12.50 5.75
CA ALA A 21 -5.39 12.64 4.32
C ALA A 21 -4.20 13.57 4.06
N LEU A 22 -4.09 14.70 4.77
CA LEU A 22 -2.96 15.62 4.66
C LEU A 22 -1.67 15.00 5.21
N ILE A 23 -1.73 14.29 6.33
CA ILE A 23 -0.57 13.58 6.88
C ILE A 23 -0.11 12.49 5.90
N GLY A 24 -1.02 11.66 5.42
CA GLY A 24 -0.72 10.63 4.42
C GLY A 24 -0.17 11.23 3.13
N GLY A 25 -0.79 12.30 2.63
CA GLY A 25 -0.37 13.01 1.42
C GLY A 25 1.00 13.66 1.55
N THR A 26 1.31 14.28 2.68
CA THR A 26 2.63 14.88 2.93
C THR A 26 3.72 13.82 3.08
N VAL A 27 3.47 12.75 3.82
CA VAL A 27 4.42 11.63 3.95
C VAL A 27 4.63 10.93 2.61
N GLY A 28 3.56 10.68 1.86
CA GLY A 28 3.63 10.10 0.51
C GLY A 28 4.42 10.98 -0.44
N PHE A 29 4.11 12.28 -0.50
CA PHE A 29 4.84 13.24 -1.33
C PHE A 29 6.32 13.31 -0.97
N ALA A 30 6.66 13.36 0.33
CA ALA A 30 8.05 13.39 0.78
C ALA A 30 8.80 12.11 0.41
N ALA A 31 8.19 10.93 0.63
CA ALA A 31 8.78 9.64 0.30
C ALA A 31 8.98 9.46 -1.21
N SER A 32 7.97 9.80 -2.03
CA SER A 32 8.07 9.78 -3.49
C SER A 32 9.11 10.77 -4.00
N SER A 33 9.14 12.00 -3.47
CA SER A 33 10.15 13.00 -3.85
C SER A 33 11.56 12.57 -3.49
N ALA A 34 11.75 11.95 -2.32
CA ALA A 34 13.04 11.40 -1.92
C ALA A 34 13.47 10.27 -2.86
N MET A 35 12.54 9.39 -3.25
CA MET A 35 12.82 8.32 -4.20
C MET A 35 13.20 8.86 -5.59
N MET A 36 12.47 9.85 -6.10
CA MET A 36 12.81 10.47 -7.39
C MET A 36 14.20 11.11 -7.35
N ARG A 37 14.53 11.85 -6.28
CA ARG A 37 15.89 12.40 -6.11
C ARG A 37 16.97 11.33 -6.02
N PHE A 38 16.66 10.18 -5.42
CA PHE A 38 17.58 9.05 -5.38
C PHE A 38 17.77 8.42 -6.75
N ILE A 39 16.69 8.26 -7.52
CA ILE A 39 16.73 7.78 -8.91
C ILE A 39 17.56 8.71 -9.81
N ASP A 40 17.42 10.03 -9.64
CA ASP A 40 18.14 11.03 -10.41
C ASP A 40 19.59 11.27 -9.91
N SER A 41 20.02 10.59 -8.84
CA SER A 41 21.37 10.74 -8.30
C SER A 41 22.41 9.98 -9.12
N ASP A 42 23.69 10.37 -8.99
CA ASP A 42 24.82 9.70 -9.65
C ASP A 42 24.95 8.21 -9.31
N ALA A 43 24.34 7.75 -8.20
CA ALA A 43 24.36 6.36 -7.78
C ALA A 43 23.46 5.45 -8.64
N VAL A 44 22.42 6.02 -9.25
CA VAL A 44 21.47 5.28 -10.11
C VAL A 44 21.59 5.74 -11.55
N GLY A 45 21.75 7.04 -11.79
CA GLY A 45 21.90 7.60 -13.14
C GLY A 45 20.59 7.69 -13.92
N GLY A 46 19.44 7.59 -13.25
CA GLY A 46 18.11 7.57 -13.84
C GLY A 46 17.58 6.16 -14.11
N LEU A 47 16.24 6.03 -14.13
CA LEU A 47 15.55 4.77 -14.45
C LEU A 47 14.56 4.99 -15.60
N GLY A 48 14.28 3.91 -16.34
CA GLY A 48 13.16 3.89 -17.29
C GLY A 48 11.81 4.15 -16.61
N ALA A 49 10.80 4.50 -17.40
CA ALA A 49 9.46 4.85 -16.88
C ALA A 49 8.83 3.72 -16.04
N SER A 50 8.85 2.48 -16.53
CA SER A 50 8.31 1.31 -15.81
C SER A 50 9.02 1.07 -14.48
N ALA A 51 10.36 1.18 -14.46
CA ALA A 51 11.16 1.03 -13.25
C ALA A 51 10.89 2.15 -12.24
N SER A 52 10.75 3.39 -12.71
CA SER A 52 10.39 4.54 -11.87
C SER A 52 9.00 4.37 -11.24
N ILE A 53 8.00 3.92 -12.02
CA ILE A 53 6.65 3.64 -11.52
C ILE A 53 6.70 2.53 -10.46
N ALA A 54 7.38 1.43 -10.74
CA ALA A 54 7.52 0.31 -9.82
C ALA A 54 8.21 0.71 -8.50
N ALA A 55 9.26 1.53 -8.58
CA ALA A 55 9.92 2.11 -7.42
C ALA A 55 8.94 2.92 -6.57
N LEU A 56 8.15 3.80 -7.17
CA LEU A 56 7.16 4.60 -6.46
C LEU A 56 6.05 3.76 -5.82
N VAL A 57 5.56 2.72 -6.51
CA VAL A 57 4.59 1.77 -5.94
C VAL A 57 5.20 0.99 -4.79
N GLY A 58 6.46 0.56 -4.91
CA GLY A 58 7.18 -0.11 -3.82
C GLY A 58 7.34 0.78 -2.59
N VAL A 59 7.71 2.06 -2.78
CA VAL A 59 7.74 3.06 -1.70
C VAL A 59 6.38 3.24 -1.05
N LEU A 60 5.30 3.33 -1.83
CA LEU A 60 3.94 3.43 -1.31
C LEU A 60 3.61 2.27 -0.37
N TYR A 61 3.93 1.04 -0.78
CA TYR A 61 3.76 -0.15 0.05
C TYR A 61 4.59 -0.09 1.33
N CYS A 62 5.85 0.33 1.24
CA CYS A 62 6.70 0.50 2.41
C CYS A 62 6.15 1.54 3.39
N VAL A 63 5.67 2.69 2.90
CA VAL A 63 5.08 3.75 3.74
C VAL A 63 3.83 3.25 4.45
N ILE A 64 2.92 2.60 3.72
CA ILE A 64 1.69 2.03 4.31
C ILE A 64 2.06 0.98 5.36
N ALA A 65 2.98 0.06 5.02
CA ALA A 65 3.41 -1.00 5.90
C ALA A 65 4.05 -0.47 7.19
N LEU A 66 4.92 0.53 7.09
CA LEU A 66 5.53 1.19 8.25
C LEU A 66 4.47 1.87 9.13
N GLY A 67 3.46 2.52 8.53
CA GLY A 67 2.33 3.08 9.27
C GLY A 67 1.54 2.02 10.05
N ILE A 68 1.23 0.90 9.40
CA ILE A 68 0.53 -0.24 10.03
C ILE A 68 1.38 -0.85 11.16
N LEU A 69 2.66 -1.14 10.90
CA LEU A 69 3.57 -1.72 11.87
C LEU A 69 3.80 -0.79 13.06
N PHE A 70 3.91 0.51 12.83
CA PHE A 70 3.98 1.51 13.90
C PHE A 70 2.72 1.50 14.77
N GLY A 71 1.54 1.46 14.15
CA GLY A 71 0.26 1.35 14.85
C GLY A 71 0.17 0.07 15.70
N ALA A 72 0.59 -1.07 15.15
CA ALA A 72 0.60 -2.36 15.84
C ALA A 72 1.64 -2.43 16.99
N ALA A 73 2.80 -1.78 16.82
CA ALA A 73 3.85 -1.73 17.84
C ALA A 73 3.47 -0.83 19.03
N ARG A 74 2.69 0.24 18.79
CA ARG A 74 2.24 1.17 19.84
C ARG A 74 0.72 1.41 19.78
N PRO A 75 -0.12 0.46 20.21
CA PRO A 75 -1.59 0.51 20.05
C PRO A 75 -2.24 1.79 20.60
N ARG A 76 -1.76 2.33 21.73
CA ARG A 76 -2.29 3.59 22.30
C ARG A 76 -2.01 4.83 21.44
N LEU A 77 -0.87 4.87 20.75
CA LEU A 77 -0.55 5.93 19.78
C LEU A 77 -1.18 5.63 18.42
N GLY A 78 -1.24 4.35 18.05
CA GLY A 78 -1.93 3.81 16.89
C GLY A 78 -3.41 4.18 16.89
N ALA A 79 -4.12 4.07 18.02
CA ALA A 79 -5.53 4.44 18.11
C ALA A 79 -5.77 5.91 17.73
N LYS A 80 -4.86 6.80 18.13
CA LYS A 80 -4.91 8.22 17.76
C LYS A 80 -4.53 8.46 16.31
N PHE A 81 -3.55 7.73 15.78
CA PHE A 81 -3.03 7.88 14.42
C PHE A 81 -3.95 7.26 13.36
N LEU A 82 -4.41 6.03 13.60
CA LEU A 82 -5.35 5.26 12.79
C LEU A 82 -6.81 5.67 13.05
N ASN A 83 -7.05 6.60 13.98
CA ASN A 83 -8.38 7.11 14.32
C ASN A 83 -9.37 5.97 14.69
N VAL A 84 -8.90 5.01 15.49
CA VAL A 84 -9.72 3.91 16.01
C VAL A 84 -10.38 4.37 17.31
N GLU A 85 -11.65 4.00 17.51
CA GLU A 85 -12.44 4.45 18.66
C GLU A 85 -11.98 3.79 19.97
N ASP A 86 -11.50 2.54 19.91
CA ASP A 86 -10.96 1.82 21.05
C ASP A 86 -9.53 1.31 20.78
N ALA A 87 -8.61 1.58 21.72
CA ALA A 87 -7.24 1.09 21.63
C ALA A 87 -7.15 -0.41 21.93
N ASP A 88 -8.16 -0.99 22.59
CA ASP A 88 -8.21 -2.41 22.92
C ASP A 88 -8.52 -3.26 21.66
N GLU A 89 -9.29 -2.74 20.70
CA GLU A 89 -9.46 -3.36 19.38
C GLU A 89 -8.11 -3.55 18.64
N LEU A 90 -7.22 -2.56 18.74
CA LEU A 90 -5.88 -2.65 18.16
C LEU A 90 -4.99 -3.66 18.89
N LEU A 91 -5.23 -3.92 20.17
CA LEU A 91 -4.51 -4.96 20.91
C LEU A 91 -4.97 -6.35 20.49
N GLU A 92 -6.27 -6.55 20.31
CA GLU A 92 -6.85 -7.81 19.83
C GLU A 92 -6.39 -8.12 18.40
N GLN A 93 -6.40 -7.11 17.52
CA GLN A 93 -5.99 -7.26 16.13
C GLN A 93 -4.47 -7.14 15.91
N LYS A 94 -3.67 -6.94 16.96
CA LYS A 94 -2.23 -6.68 16.86
C LYS A 94 -1.51 -7.70 15.99
N LYS A 95 -1.81 -8.99 16.17
CA LYS A 95 -1.14 -10.07 15.43
C LYS A 95 -1.50 -10.04 13.95
N MET A 96 -2.78 -9.84 13.64
CA MET A 96 -3.26 -9.67 12.26
C MET A 96 -2.58 -8.46 11.60
N LEU A 97 -2.59 -7.30 12.26
CA LEU A 97 -1.99 -6.07 11.74
C LEU A 97 -0.47 -6.19 11.54
N THR A 98 0.23 -6.87 12.46
CA THR A 98 1.67 -7.11 12.33
C THR A 98 1.98 -8.00 11.13
N LEU A 99 1.23 -9.08 10.94
CA LEU A 99 1.41 -10.00 9.80
C LEU A 99 1.07 -9.32 8.47
N SER A 100 -0.02 -8.53 8.42
CA SER A 100 -0.39 -7.76 7.23
C SER A 100 0.65 -6.69 6.90
N GLY A 101 1.10 -5.93 7.89
CA GLY A 101 2.15 -4.92 7.72
C GLY A 101 3.47 -5.54 7.26
N ALA A 102 3.87 -6.68 7.83
CA ALA A 102 5.06 -7.40 7.41
C ALA A 102 4.95 -7.92 5.96
N SER A 103 3.79 -8.48 5.57
CA SER A 103 3.53 -8.91 4.18
C SER A 103 3.65 -7.74 3.21
N MET A 104 3.00 -6.61 3.50
CA MET A 104 3.05 -5.41 2.66
C MET A 104 4.47 -4.83 2.57
N LEU A 105 5.23 -4.85 3.67
CA LEU A 105 6.61 -4.39 3.67
C LEU A 105 7.49 -5.25 2.77
N LEU A 106 7.36 -6.58 2.87
CA LEU A 106 8.11 -7.52 2.04
C LEU A 106 7.77 -7.33 0.55
N TRP A 107 6.49 -7.17 0.21
CA TRP A 107 6.06 -6.90 -1.16
C TRP A 107 6.58 -5.55 -1.68
N GLY A 108 6.54 -4.49 -0.86
CA GLY A 108 7.13 -3.20 -1.22
C GLY A 108 8.63 -3.27 -1.47
N ILE A 109 9.38 -3.97 -0.61
CA ILE A 109 10.82 -4.19 -0.76
C ILE A 109 11.12 -5.04 -2.00
N SER A 110 10.33 -6.08 -2.25
CA SER A 110 10.47 -6.89 -3.47
C SER A 110 10.29 -6.07 -4.73
N LEU A 111 9.26 -5.22 -4.79
CA LEU A 111 9.01 -4.38 -5.96
C LEU A 111 10.11 -3.31 -6.13
N LEU A 112 10.60 -2.72 -5.03
CA LEU A 112 11.75 -1.80 -5.04
C LEU A 112 13.02 -2.47 -5.55
N ALA A 113 13.32 -3.68 -5.08
CA ALA A 113 14.49 -4.43 -5.53
C ALA A 113 14.43 -4.74 -7.02
N LEU A 114 13.25 -5.13 -7.52
CA LEU A 114 13.04 -5.37 -8.96
C LEU A 114 13.13 -4.08 -9.78
N ALA A 115 12.64 -2.95 -9.26
CA ALA A 115 12.75 -1.65 -9.90
C ALA A 115 14.19 -1.14 -10.00
N LEU A 116 15.02 -1.44 -9.01
CA LEU A 116 16.43 -1.03 -8.93
C LEU A 116 17.39 -2.07 -9.52
N ALA A 117 16.88 -3.07 -10.24
CA ALA A 117 17.70 -4.09 -10.86
C ALA A 117 18.55 -3.53 -12.01
N ALA A 118 19.78 -4.02 -12.14
CA ALA A 118 20.66 -3.75 -13.27
C ALA A 118 20.04 -4.25 -14.60
N PRO A 119 20.34 -3.63 -15.75
CA PRO A 119 21.40 -2.64 -15.96
C PRO A 119 21.04 -1.19 -15.57
N ASP A 120 19.75 -0.88 -15.45
CA ASP A 120 19.31 0.50 -15.22
C ASP A 120 19.50 0.94 -13.76
N GLY A 121 19.42 0.01 -12.81
CA GLY A 121 19.61 0.29 -11.39
C GLY A 121 20.89 -0.31 -10.79
N PRO A 122 21.23 0.10 -9.56
CA PRO A 122 22.47 -0.29 -8.89
C PRO A 122 22.47 -1.72 -8.35
N LEU A 123 21.32 -2.40 -8.31
CA LEU A 123 21.19 -3.72 -7.68
C LEU A 123 21.48 -4.84 -8.69
N PRO A 124 22.40 -5.78 -8.42
CA PRO A 124 22.65 -6.90 -9.31
C PRO A 124 21.37 -7.72 -9.60
N GLN A 125 21.16 -8.15 -10.85
CA GLN A 125 19.95 -8.85 -11.27
C GLN A 125 19.63 -10.09 -10.41
N THR A 126 20.64 -10.88 -10.05
CA THR A 126 20.47 -12.06 -9.20
C THR A 126 19.99 -11.67 -7.80
N ALA A 127 20.52 -10.59 -7.23
CA ALA A 127 20.10 -10.11 -5.92
C ALA A 127 18.65 -9.58 -5.96
N ALA A 128 18.31 -8.80 -7.00
CA ALA A 128 16.96 -8.32 -7.23
C ALA A 128 15.95 -9.47 -7.36
N LEU A 129 16.29 -10.51 -8.12
CA LEU A 129 15.46 -11.70 -8.29
C LEU A 129 15.26 -12.45 -6.97
N VAL A 130 16.33 -12.68 -6.20
CA VAL A 130 16.25 -13.36 -4.90
C VAL A 130 15.38 -12.58 -3.93
N ILE A 131 15.57 -11.26 -3.81
CA ILE A 131 14.75 -10.40 -2.93
C ILE A 131 13.29 -10.38 -3.42
N GLY A 132 13.08 -10.30 -4.73
CA GLY A 132 11.76 -10.33 -5.36
C GLY A 132 11.01 -11.62 -5.04
N VAL A 133 11.62 -12.78 -5.29
CA VAL A 133 11.01 -14.09 -5.06
C VAL A 133 10.82 -14.36 -3.57
N CYS A 134 11.84 -14.12 -2.74
CA CYS A 134 11.73 -14.37 -1.31
C CYS A 134 10.66 -13.50 -0.65
N GLY A 135 10.64 -12.19 -0.94
CA GLY A 135 9.63 -11.31 -0.34
C GLY A 135 8.22 -11.60 -0.85
N LEU A 136 8.06 -12.02 -2.12
CA LEU A 136 6.77 -12.48 -2.63
C LEU A 136 6.30 -13.77 -1.92
N VAL A 137 7.14 -14.81 -1.88
CA VAL A 137 6.80 -16.11 -1.28
C VAL A 137 6.53 -15.99 0.22
N ILE A 138 7.42 -15.30 0.95
CA ILE A 138 7.26 -15.08 2.39
C ILE A 138 6.03 -14.21 2.66
N GLY A 139 5.83 -13.13 1.90
CA GLY A 139 4.67 -12.25 2.04
C GLY A 139 3.35 -12.98 1.79
N ILE A 140 3.29 -13.88 0.80
CA ILE A 140 2.12 -14.77 0.60
C ILE A 140 1.93 -15.68 1.82
N GLY A 141 2.99 -16.31 2.31
CA GLY A 141 2.93 -17.17 3.50
C GLY A 141 2.39 -16.43 4.72
N LEU A 142 2.86 -15.21 4.98
CA LEU A 142 2.35 -14.34 6.04
C LEU A 142 0.90 -13.94 5.79
N SER A 143 0.52 -13.62 4.56
CA SER A 143 -0.86 -13.28 4.19
C SER A 143 -1.82 -14.45 4.42
N VAL A 144 -1.39 -15.70 4.24
CA VAL A 144 -2.20 -16.88 4.59
C VAL A 144 -2.39 -16.98 6.11
N LEU A 145 -1.37 -16.63 6.89
CA LEU A 145 -1.48 -16.58 8.36
C LEU A 145 -2.39 -15.45 8.84
N VAL A 146 -2.50 -14.34 8.10
CA VAL A 146 -3.45 -13.25 8.40
C VAL A 146 -4.88 -13.79 8.48
N TYR A 147 -5.32 -14.62 7.52
CA TYR A 147 -6.67 -15.19 7.51
C TYR A 147 -7.03 -15.96 8.78
N ARG A 148 -6.06 -16.62 9.42
CA ARG A 148 -6.29 -17.36 10.68
C ARG A 148 -6.52 -16.44 11.89
N HIS A 149 -6.17 -15.17 11.77
CA HIS A 149 -6.28 -14.16 12.83
C HIS A 149 -7.29 -13.07 12.47
N SER A 150 -7.99 -13.21 11.35
CA SER A 150 -9.09 -12.33 10.95
C SER A 150 -10.37 -12.77 11.65
N ASP A 151 -11.14 -11.81 12.14
CA ASP A 151 -12.54 -12.03 12.51
C ASP A 151 -13.42 -12.25 11.27
N GLU A 152 -14.71 -12.52 11.48
CA GLU A 152 -15.66 -12.78 10.39
C GLU A 152 -15.81 -11.59 9.43
N LEU A 153 -15.78 -10.37 9.96
CA LEU A 153 -15.91 -9.15 9.16
C LEU A 153 -14.68 -8.96 8.27
N MET A 154 -13.48 -9.05 8.84
CA MET A 154 -12.21 -8.91 8.13
C MET A 154 -11.98 -10.04 7.14
N ALA A 155 -12.41 -11.27 7.44
CA ALA A 155 -12.40 -12.37 6.49
C ALA A 155 -13.32 -12.09 5.29
N ALA A 156 -14.54 -11.61 5.53
CA ALA A 156 -15.48 -11.24 4.48
C ALA A 156 -14.97 -10.07 3.62
N VAL A 157 -14.37 -9.05 4.24
CA VAL A 157 -13.74 -7.91 3.55
C VAL A 157 -12.61 -8.39 2.65
N ASN A 158 -11.74 -9.29 3.14
CA ASN A 158 -10.63 -9.83 2.35
C ASN A 158 -11.12 -10.65 1.15
N LEU A 159 -12.16 -11.48 1.33
CA LEU A 159 -12.76 -12.23 0.23
C LEU A 159 -13.39 -11.32 -0.82
N GLU A 160 -14.12 -10.28 -0.39
CA GLU A 160 -14.72 -9.30 -1.30
C GLU A 160 -13.64 -8.50 -2.03
N ALA A 161 -12.60 -8.05 -1.34
CA ALA A 161 -11.46 -7.38 -1.95
C ALA A 161 -10.74 -8.30 -2.96
N GLY A 162 -10.58 -9.58 -2.65
CA GLY A 162 -10.01 -10.57 -3.57
C GLY A 162 -10.85 -10.75 -4.84
N ALA A 163 -12.17 -10.89 -4.70
CA ALA A 163 -13.08 -11.00 -5.83
C ALA A 163 -13.10 -9.72 -6.70
N LEU A 164 -13.11 -8.54 -6.07
CA LEU A 164 -13.01 -7.26 -6.76
C LEU A 164 -11.66 -7.11 -7.47
N SER A 165 -10.56 -7.49 -6.81
CA SER A 165 -9.21 -7.45 -7.41
C SER A 165 -9.17 -8.27 -8.69
N TYR A 166 -9.70 -9.50 -8.66
CA TYR A 166 -9.79 -10.35 -9.85
C TYR A 166 -10.58 -9.69 -10.99
N GLY A 167 -11.75 -9.11 -10.67
CA GLY A 167 -12.58 -8.42 -11.67
C GLY A 167 -11.88 -7.19 -12.28
N ILE A 168 -11.25 -6.35 -11.45
CA ILE A 168 -10.57 -5.13 -11.89
C ILE A 168 -9.30 -5.49 -12.69
N VAL A 169 -8.51 -6.46 -12.25
CA VAL A 169 -7.35 -6.97 -12.99
C VAL A 169 -7.78 -7.52 -14.34
N SER A 170 -8.83 -8.34 -14.39
CA SER A 170 -9.34 -8.90 -15.64
C SER A 170 -9.79 -7.80 -16.60
N LEU A 171 -10.43 -6.76 -16.09
CA LEU A 171 -10.86 -5.62 -16.90
C LEU A 171 -9.66 -4.82 -17.43
N VAL A 172 -8.73 -4.43 -16.56
CA VAL A 172 -7.62 -3.53 -16.93
C VAL A 172 -6.53 -4.27 -17.70
N VAL A 173 -5.98 -5.35 -17.13
CA VAL A 173 -4.92 -6.15 -17.77
C VAL A 173 -5.47 -6.88 -18.99
N GLY A 174 -6.68 -7.45 -18.90
CA GLY A 174 -7.30 -8.14 -20.03
C GLY A 174 -7.60 -7.20 -21.19
N MET A 175 -8.16 -6.01 -20.94
CA MET A 175 -8.38 -5.02 -22.00
C MET A 175 -7.08 -4.53 -22.61
N TRP A 176 -6.07 -4.23 -21.80
CA TRP A 176 -4.76 -3.84 -22.32
C TRP A 176 -4.13 -4.95 -23.16
N ALA A 177 -4.17 -6.20 -22.70
CA ALA A 177 -3.68 -7.35 -23.46
C ALA A 177 -4.41 -7.52 -24.79
N MET A 178 -5.74 -7.35 -24.83
CA MET A 178 -6.52 -7.37 -26.08
C MET A 178 -6.09 -6.26 -27.03
N LEU A 179 -5.96 -5.02 -26.54
CA LEU A 179 -5.52 -3.89 -27.36
C LEU A 179 -4.10 -4.08 -27.89
N ALA A 180 -3.19 -4.61 -27.07
CA ALA A 180 -1.81 -4.91 -27.46
C ALA A 180 -1.74 -6.02 -28.51
N HIS A 181 -2.53 -7.10 -28.33
CA HIS A 181 -2.62 -8.19 -29.31
C HIS A 181 -3.12 -7.71 -30.68
N LEU A 182 -4.06 -6.77 -30.69
CA LEU A 182 -4.62 -6.19 -31.91
C LEU A 182 -3.77 -5.04 -32.49
N GLY A 183 -2.66 -4.67 -31.85
CA GLY A 183 -1.77 -3.61 -32.32
C GLY A 183 -2.25 -2.17 -32.04
N TYR A 184 -3.29 -1.99 -31.22
CA TYR A 184 -3.79 -0.66 -30.83
C TYR A 184 -3.00 -0.03 -29.67
N ALA A 185 -2.29 -0.83 -28.89
CA ALA A 185 -1.46 -0.37 -27.77
C ALA A 185 -0.13 -1.12 -27.73
N ALA A 186 0.88 -0.55 -27.07
CA ALA A 186 2.11 -1.28 -26.79
C ALA A 186 1.85 -2.41 -25.78
N ALA A 187 2.59 -3.51 -25.90
CA ALA A 187 2.58 -4.58 -24.91
C ALA A 187 3.06 -4.05 -23.56
N PRO A 188 2.38 -4.37 -22.45
CA PRO A 188 2.79 -3.91 -21.12
C PRO A 188 4.15 -4.50 -20.77
N ALA A 189 5.06 -3.69 -20.21
CA ALA A 189 6.32 -4.23 -19.73
C ALA A 189 6.05 -5.20 -18.55
N PRO A 190 6.88 -6.23 -18.34
CA PRO A 190 6.68 -7.19 -17.24
C PRO A 190 6.60 -6.51 -15.87
N LEU A 191 7.37 -5.43 -15.67
CA LEU A 191 7.38 -4.67 -14.44
C LEU A 191 6.13 -3.78 -14.27
N ASP A 192 5.53 -3.33 -15.37
CA ASP A 192 4.25 -2.61 -15.32
C ASP A 192 3.14 -3.54 -14.82
N LEU A 193 3.13 -4.80 -15.28
CA LEU A 193 2.16 -5.80 -14.81
C LEU A 193 2.27 -6.04 -13.31
N LEU A 194 3.49 -6.19 -12.79
CA LEU A 194 3.70 -6.36 -11.34
C LEU A 194 3.21 -5.15 -10.55
N SER A 195 3.60 -3.95 -10.97
CA SER A 195 3.20 -2.70 -10.31
C SER A 195 1.68 -2.50 -10.34
N LEU A 196 1.05 -2.83 -11.47
CA LEU A 196 -0.38 -2.68 -11.68
C LEU A 196 -1.18 -3.69 -10.84
N LEU A 197 -0.73 -4.95 -10.72
CA LEU A 197 -1.34 -5.92 -9.81
C LEU A 197 -1.38 -5.39 -8.37
N TYR A 198 -0.30 -4.77 -7.91
CA TYR A 198 -0.20 -4.22 -6.57
C TYR A 198 -1.18 -3.05 -6.37
N VAL A 199 -1.17 -2.08 -7.28
CA VAL A 199 -2.07 -0.91 -7.20
C VAL A 199 -3.55 -1.32 -7.29
N LEU A 200 -3.89 -2.26 -8.17
CA LEU A 200 -5.29 -2.69 -8.34
C LEU A 200 -5.82 -3.45 -7.13
N VAL A 201 -4.98 -4.23 -6.45
CA VAL A 201 -5.36 -4.88 -5.18
C VAL A 201 -5.62 -3.84 -4.11
N LEU A 202 -4.77 -2.82 -3.96
CA LEU A 202 -5.02 -1.72 -3.02
C LEU A 202 -6.34 -1.00 -3.33
N LEU A 203 -6.60 -0.70 -4.60
CA LEU A 203 -7.85 -0.07 -5.02
C LEU A 203 -9.07 -0.94 -4.66
N ALA A 204 -9.00 -2.24 -4.95
CA ALA A 204 -10.05 -3.18 -4.62
C ALA A 204 -10.29 -3.27 -3.10
N SER A 205 -9.22 -3.26 -2.29
CA SER A 205 -9.32 -3.21 -0.83
C SER A 205 -10.03 -1.94 -0.35
N PHE A 206 -9.67 -0.76 -0.87
CA PHE A 206 -10.35 0.50 -0.53
C PHE A 206 -11.83 0.47 -0.89
N ILE A 207 -12.19 -0.07 -2.05
CA ILE A 207 -13.59 -0.22 -2.48
C ILE A 207 -14.33 -1.17 -1.53
N ALA A 208 -13.76 -2.33 -1.20
CA ALA A 208 -14.38 -3.31 -0.30
C ALA A 208 -14.63 -2.74 1.10
N VAL A 209 -13.63 -2.08 1.69
CA VAL A 209 -13.73 -1.40 2.99
C VAL A 209 -14.80 -0.31 2.96
N GLY A 210 -14.86 0.48 1.89
CA GLY A 210 -15.89 1.50 1.68
C GLY A 210 -17.31 0.93 1.60
N ARG A 211 -17.51 -0.14 0.81
CA ARG A 211 -18.82 -0.81 0.66
C ARG A 211 -19.35 -1.40 1.96
N ARG A 212 -18.46 -1.79 2.87
CA ARG A 212 -18.80 -2.30 4.20
C ARG A 212 -19.05 -1.19 5.23
N GLY A 213 -18.99 0.08 4.81
CA GLY A 213 -19.29 1.23 5.67
C GLY A 213 -18.18 1.59 6.65
N MET A 214 -17.00 0.97 6.55
CA MET A 214 -15.87 1.20 7.46
C MET A 214 -15.21 2.57 7.26
N LEU A 215 -15.50 3.26 6.14
CA LEU A 215 -15.05 4.62 5.86
C LEU A 215 -16.08 5.70 6.24
N THR A 216 -17.23 5.32 6.81
CA THR A 216 -18.26 6.30 7.20
C THR A 216 -17.84 7.07 8.44
N ILE A 217 -17.86 8.40 8.36
CA ILE A 217 -17.58 9.26 9.52
C ILE A 217 -18.81 9.24 10.43
N ARG A 218 -18.71 8.55 11.56
CA ARG A 218 -19.68 8.63 12.68
C ARG A 218 -19.23 9.67 13.71
#